data_AF-A0A6A3JGN3-F1
#
_entry.id   AF-A0A6A3JGN3-F1
#
_cell.length_a   1.000
_cell.length_b   1.000
_cell.length_c   1.000
_cell.angle_alpha   90.00
_cell.angle_beta   90.00
_cell.angle_gamma   90.00
#
_symmetry.space_group_name_H-M   'P 1'
#
loop_
_entity.id
_entity.type
_entity.pdbx_description
1 polymer ?
#
loop_
_entity_poly.entity_id
_entity_poly.type
_entity_poly.pdbx_seq_one_letter_code
_entity_poly.pdbx_strand_id
1 'polypeptide(L)'
;MDYSSLCSMFGVPQSTLSRILNAAEDALADALKGYGPARIVWPTLKKQKALARLTAAREPLLPFTSGFIDGKNFRVQEPPRGDIQNAHYNGWLHAVYVTGTLCFSADGLIVWSKHNYPGSWNDADTSL
;
A
#
# COMPACT_ATOMS: atom_id res chain seq x y z
N MET A 1 13.28 9.10 0.87
CA MET A 1 14.64 8.84 1.36
C MET A 1 14.94 7.39 1.06
N ASP A 2 15.97 7.11 0.27
CA ASP A 2 16.29 5.73 -0.09
C ASP A 2 17.08 5.02 1.03
N TYR A 3 17.18 3.69 0.92
CA TYR A 3 17.86 2.84 1.90
C TYR A 3 19.34 3.20 2.07
N SER A 4 20.00 3.61 0.99
CA SER A 4 21.42 4.00 0.97
C SER A 4 21.65 5.29 1.76
N SER A 5 20.74 6.25 1.63
CA SER A 5 20.75 7.50 2.36
C SER A 5 20.60 7.28 3.86
N LEU A 6 19.70 6.37 4.27
CA LEU A 6 19.53 6.00 5.68
C LEU A 6 20.78 5.33 6.26
N CYS A 7 21.36 4.35 5.55
CA CYS A 7 22.62 3.72 5.95
C CYS A 7 23.73 4.75 6.15
N SER A 8 23.85 5.70 5.22
CA SER A 8 24.87 6.75 5.26
C SER A 8 24.65 7.72 6.42
N MET A 9 23.40 8.10 6.69
CA MET A 9 23.04 9.05 7.74
C MET A 9 23.26 8.48 9.14
N PHE A 10 22.99 7.19 9.34
CA PHE A 10 23.14 6.51 10.63
C PHE A 10 24.47 5.77 10.78
N GLY A 11 25.31 5.72 9.73
CA GLY A 11 26.60 5.04 9.76
C GLY A 11 26.50 3.52 9.94
N VAL A 12 25.43 2.89 9.44
CA VAL A 12 25.17 1.46 9.62
C VAL A 12 25.15 0.69 8.30
N PRO A 13 25.59 -0.59 8.27
CA PRO A 13 25.42 -1.45 7.10
C PRO A 13 23.94 -1.72 6.80
N GLN A 14 23.63 -2.01 5.53
CA GLN A 14 22.27 -2.32 5.07
C GLN A 14 21.60 -3.45 5.87
N SER A 15 22.35 -4.51 6.21
CA SER A 15 21.84 -5.62 7.02
C SER A 15 21.41 -5.19 8.42
N THR A 16 22.14 -4.24 9.03
CA THR A 16 21.80 -3.70 10.35
C THR A 16 20.58 -2.81 10.27
N LEU A 17 20.50 -1.94 9.26
CA LEU A 17 19.33 -1.09 9.02
C LEU A 17 18.07 -1.94 8.81
N SER A 18 18.13 -2.97 7.96
CA SER A 18 16.98 -3.85 7.70
C SER A 18 16.47 -4.53 8.97
N ARG A 19 17.37 -5.04 9.83
CA ARG A 19 16.96 -5.65 11.10
C ARG A 19 16.28 -4.65 12.04
N ILE A 20 16.78 -3.41 12.09
CA ILE A 20 16.18 -2.35 12.92
C ILE A 20 14.79 -1.98 12.38
N LEU A 21 14.65 -1.82 11.06
CA LEU A 21 13.35 -1.51 10.45
C LEU A 21 12.33 -2.62 10.71
N ASN A 22 12.71 -3.90 10.55
CA ASN A 22 11.82 -5.01 10.85
C ASN A 22 11.38 -5.00 12.33
N ALA A 23 12.31 -4.79 13.27
CA ALA A 23 11.97 -4.71 14.69
C ALA A 23 11.06 -3.50 15.02
N ALA A 24 11.25 -2.37 14.32
CA ALA A 24 10.40 -1.20 14.46
C ALA A 24 9.00 -1.44 13.88
N GLU A 25 8.90 -2.15 12.76
CA GLU A 25 7.62 -2.57 12.16
C GLU A 25 6.86 -3.52 13.09
N ASP A 26 7.53 -4.50 13.70
CA ASP A 26 6.93 -5.40 14.69
C ASP A 26 6.41 -4.62 15.91
N ALA A 27 7.23 -3.73 16.48
CA ALA A 27 6.83 -2.91 17.62
C ALA A 27 5.67 -1.97 17.28
N LEU A 28 5.63 -1.43 16.05
CA LEU A 28 4.51 -0.60 15.58
C LEU A 28 3.24 -1.43 15.43
N ALA A 29 3.34 -2.64 14.86
CA ALA A 29 2.19 -3.54 14.70
C ALA A 29 1.60 -3.91 16.07
N ASP A 30 2.44 -4.20 17.06
CA ASP A 30 2.01 -4.47 18.43
C ASP A 30 1.38 -3.24 19.10
N ALA A 31 1.97 -2.05 18.94
CA ALA A 31 1.43 -0.81 19.50
C ALA A 31 0.06 -0.44 18.91
N LEU A 32 -0.18 -0.77 17.63
CA LEU A 32 -1.44 -0.51 16.94
C LEU A 32 -2.48 -1.62 17.16
N LYS A 33 -2.11 -2.72 17.81
CA LYS A 33 -2.99 -3.86 18.05
C LYS A 33 -4.18 -3.44 18.91
N GLY A 34 -5.38 -3.55 18.34
CA GLY A 34 -6.62 -3.13 19.02
C GLY A 34 -6.86 -1.62 19.04
N TYR A 35 -5.96 -0.81 18.48
CA TYR A 35 -6.17 0.64 18.39
C TYR A 35 -7.20 0.96 17.30
N GLY A 36 -8.43 1.24 17.73
CA GLY A 36 -9.59 1.48 16.87
C GLY A 36 -9.34 2.43 15.69
N PRO A 37 -8.72 3.61 15.90
CA PRO A 37 -8.44 4.56 14.82
C PRO A 37 -7.49 4.08 13.73
N ALA A 38 -6.61 3.10 14.00
CA ALA A 38 -5.71 2.52 13.00
C ALA A 38 -6.30 1.32 12.25
N ARG A 39 -7.55 0.91 12.57
CA ARG A 39 -8.18 -0.22 11.89
C ARG A 39 -8.50 0.13 10.44
N ILE A 40 -8.05 -0.71 9.53
CA ILE A 40 -8.47 -0.70 8.13
C ILE A 40 -9.88 -1.31 8.06
N VAL A 41 -10.90 -0.47 7.95
CA VAL A 41 -12.30 -0.87 7.89
C VAL A 41 -13.03 0.00 6.88
N TRP A 42 -13.86 -0.64 6.06
CA TRP A 42 -14.70 0.06 5.10
C TRP A 42 -15.61 1.08 5.82
N PRO A 43 -15.65 2.35 5.39
CA PRO A 43 -16.43 3.37 6.07
C PRO A 43 -17.93 3.05 6.02
N THR A 44 -18.64 3.36 7.10
CA THR A 44 -20.11 3.32 7.10
C THR A 44 -20.69 4.32 6.10
N LEU A 45 -21.93 4.13 5.66
CA LEU A 45 -22.59 5.07 4.74
C LEU A 45 -22.61 6.52 5.28
N LYS A 46 -22.77 6.68 6.60
CA LYS A 46 -22.68 8.00 7.24
C LYS A 46 -21.29 8.62 7.07
N LYS A 47 -20.23 7.84 7.26
CA LYS A 47 -18.85 8.30 7.08
C LYS A 47 -18.55 8.56 5.59
N GLN A 48 -18.98 7.69 4.67
CA GLN A 48 -18.84 7.89 3.23
C GLN A 48 -19.46 9.22 2.76
N LYS A 49 -20.68 9.55 3.21
CA LYS A 49 -21.32 10.84 2.90
C LYS A 49 -20.54 12.03 3.45
N ALA A 50 -19.95 11.91 4.64
CA ALA A 50 -19.10 12.97 5.20
C ALA A 50 -17.81 13.15 4.38
N LEU A 51 -17.17 12.05 4.00
CA LEU A 51 -15.97 12.06 3.15
C LEU A 51 -16.26 12.62 1.76
N ALA A 52 -17.40 12.28 1.16
CA ALA A 52 -17.81 12.81 -0.14
C ALA A 52 -17.97 14.33 -0.13
N ARG A 53 -18.43 14.91 0.98
CA ARG A 53 -18.47 16.38 1.15
C ARG A 53 -17.08 17.00 1.20
N LEU A 54 -16.09 16.32 1.78
CA LEU A 54 -14.70 16.79 1.77
C LEU A 54 -14.14 16.83 0.35
N THR A 55 -14.41 15.78 -0.44
CA THR A 55 -14.02 15.73 -1.84
C THR A 55 -14.73 16.81 -2.64
N ALA A 56 -16.05 16.94 -2.52
CA ALA A 56 -16.84 17.94 -3.23
C ALA A 56 -16.43 19.39 -2.92
N ALA A 57 -15.98 19.65 -1.68
CA ALA A 57 -15.47 20.97 -1.29
C ALA A 57 -14.15 21.31 -2.00
N ARG A 58 -13.36 20.31 -2.40
CA ARG A 58 -12.10 20.49 -3.13
C ARG A 58 -12.27 20.40 -4.65
N GLU A 59 -13.11 19.47 -5.10
CA GLU A 59 -13.40 19.19 -6.51
C GLU A 59 -14.93 19.02 -6.69
N PRO A 60 -15.64 20.11 -7.09
CA PRO A 60 -17.08 20.10 -7.24
C PRO A 60 -17.63 19.09 -8.27
N LEU A 61 -16.79 18.65 -9.23
CA LEU A 61 -17.19 17.65 -10.23
C LEU A 61 -17.25 16.22 -9.66
N LEU A 62 -16.79 16.01 -8.42
CA LEU A 62 -16.77 14.71 -7.74
C LEU A 62 -17.67 14.67 -6.48
N PRO A 63 -18.98 15.01 -6.60
CA PRO A 63 -19.85 15.25 -5.44
C PRO A 63 -20.18 14.00 -4.62
N PHE A 64 -19.95 12.80 -5.18
CA PHE A 64 -20.28 11.52 -4.55
C PHE A 64 -19.04 10.67 -4.25
N THR A 65 -17.84 11.22 -4.41
CA THR A 65 -16.58 10.49 -4.28
C THR A 65 -16.08 10.54 -2.83
N SER A 66 -16.15 9.43 -2.10
CA SER A 66 -15.71 9.37 -0.69
C SER A 66 -14.23 9.01 -0.50
N GLY A 67 -13.53 8.65 -1.57
CA GLY A 67 -12.17 8.15 -1.51
C GLY A 67 -11.61 7.84 -2.89
N PHE A 68 -10.41 7.29 -2.90
CA PHE A 68 -9.59 7.04 -4.08
C PHE A 68 -9.00 5.65 -3.99
N ILE A 69 -8.74 5.05 -5.14
CA ILE A 69 -8.12 3.74 -5.24
C ILE A 69 -6.83 3.92 -6.04
N ASP A 70 -5.75 3.31 -5.56
CA ASP A 70 -4.47 3.33 -6.25
C ASP A 70 -3.75 1.99 -6.12
N GLY A 71 -3.03 1.65 -7.17
CA GLY A 71 -2.17 0.49 -7.26
C GLY A 71 -0.94 0.59 -6.39
N LYS A 72 -0.48 -0.57 -5.92
CA LYS A 72 0.79 -0.68 -5.22
C LYS A 72 1.57 -1.89 -5.67
N ASN A 73 2.73 -1.61 -6.27
CA ASN A 73 3.70 -2.63 -6.65
C ASN A 73 4.75 -2.81 -5.54
N PHE A 74 4.96 -4.05 -5.11
CA PHE A 74 6.02 -4.45 -4.19
C PHE A 74 7.01 -5.32 -4.93
N ARG A 75 8.25 -4.84 -5.06
CA ARG A 75 9.30 -5.63 -5.71
C ARG A 75 9.62 -6.82 -4.82
N VAL A 76 9.67 -8.00 -5.40
CA VAL A 76 9.98 -9.24 -4.69
C VAL A 76 11.26 -9.86 -5.26
N GLN A 77 11.83 -10.79 -4.51
CA GLN A 77 12.92 -11.62 -5.02
C GLN A 77 12.41 -12.47 -6.19
N GLU A 78 13.23 -12.61 -7.22
CA GLU A 78 12.90 -13.40 -8.40
C GLU A 78 12.68 -14.88 -8.01
N PRO A 79 11.50 -15.44 -8.30
CA PRO A 79 11.23 -16.85 -8.06
C PRO A 79 12.16 -17.71 -8.90
N PRO A 80 12.73 -18.81 -8.37
CA PRO A 80 13.62 -19.69 -9.13
C PRO A 80 12.89 -20.50 -10.21
N ARG A 81 11.54 -20.54 -10.17
CA ARG A 81 10.70 -21.26 -11.13
C ARG A 81 10.18 -20.29 -12.19
N GLY A 82 10.49 -20.56 -13.46
CA GLY A 82 10.24 -19.63 -14.57
C GLY A 82 8.76 -19.31 -14.81
N ASP A 83 7.85 -20.26 -14.60
CA ASP A 83 6.40 -20.06 -14.67
C ASP A 83 5.91 -19.05 -13.61
N ILE A 84 6.37 -19.19 -12.36
CA ILE A 84 6.04 -18.24 -11.27
C ILE A 84 6.69 -16.89 -11.54
N GLN A 85 7.97 -16.87 -11.94
CA GLN A 85 8.64 -15.63 -12.29
C GLN A 85 7.89 -14.87 -13.39
N ASN A 86 7.47 -15.56 -14.45
CA ASN A 86 6.69 -14.97 -15.53
C ASN A 86 5.34 -14.42 -15.06
N ALA A 87 4.64 -15.13 -14.17
CA ALA A 87 3.38 -14.64 -13.61
C ALA A 87 3.56 -13.33 -12.83
N HIS A 88 4.68 -13.19 -12.12
CA HIS A 88 4.99 -12.01 -11.31
C HIS A 88 5.80 -10.93 -12.05
N TYR A 89 6.23 -11.19 -13.29
CA TYR A 89 7.02 -10.25 -14.06
C TYR A 89 6.14 -9.12 -14.60
N ASN A 90 6.51 -7.89 -14.27
CA ASN A 90 5.86 -6.70 -14.80
C ASN A 90 6.64 -6.20 -16.02
N GLY A 91 6.05 -6.31 -17.20
CA GLY A 91 6.70 -5.92 -18.46
C GLY A 91 7.01 -4.43 -18.57
N TRP A 92 6.25 -3.57 -17.88
CA TRP A 92 6.46 -2.12 -17.88
C TRP A 92 7.59 -1.69 -16.92
N LEU A 93 7.64 -2.29 -15.74
CA LEU A 93 8.63 -1.98 -14.71
C LEU A 93 9.92 -2.81 -14.83
N HIS A 94 9.96 -3.77 -15.77
CA HIS A 94 11.11 -4.65 -16.05
C HIS A 94 11.66 -5.35 -14.80
N ALA A 95 10.78 -5.80 -13.91
CA ALA A 95 11.14 -6.53 -12.70
C ALA A 95 9.96 -7.38 -12.19
N VAL A 96 10.24 -8.19 -11.18
CA VAL A 96 9.24 -9.08 -10.56
C VAL A 96 8.57 -8.39 -9.37
N TYR A 97 7.24 -8.38 -9.39
CA TYR A 97 6.43 -7.70 -8.40
C TYR A 97 5.32 -8.60 -7.84
N VAL A 98 4.87 -8.21 -6.66
CA VAL A 98 3.55 -8.51 -6.15
C VAL A 98 2.74 -7.22 -6.20
N THR A 99 1.61 -7.25 -6.89
CA THR A 99 0.70 -6.11 -6.98
C THR A 99 -0.32 -6.19 -5.84
N GLY A 100 -0.74 -5.02 -5.38
CA GLY A 100 -1.89 -4.84 -4.53
C GLY A 100 -2.58 -3.52 -4.86
N THR A 101 -3.70 -3.28 -4.21
CA THR A 101 -4.49 -2.06 -4.37
C THR A 101 -4.90 -1.56 -3.01
N LEU A 102 -4.79 -0.24 -2.81
CA LEU A 102 -5.17 0.45 -1.60
C LEU A 102 -6.34 1.38 -1.89
N CYS A 103 -7.31 1.42 -1.00
CA CYS A 103 -8.37 2.42 -1.01
C CYS A 103 -8.13 3.42 0.13
N PHE A 104 -8.01 4.69 -0.24
CA PHE A 104 -7.84 5.82 0.66
C PHE A 104 -9.16 6.58 0.78
N SER A 105 -9.59 6.88 1.99
CA SER A 105 -10.68 7.84 2.20
C SER A 105 -10.20 9.27 1.99
N ALA A 106 -11.14 10.19 1.73
CA ALA A 106 -10.83 11.60 1.49
C ALA A 106 -10.12 12.32 2.67
N ASP A 107 -10.15 11.74 3.87
CA ASP A 107 -9.42 12.19 5.06
C ASP A 107 -7.98 11.63 5.15
N GLY A 108 -7.53 10.89 4.13
CA GLY A 108 -6.16 10.38 4.01
C GLY A 108 -5.91 9.04 4.69
N LEU A 109 -6.94 8.34 5.16
CA LEU A 109 -6.79 7.04 5.82
C LEU A 109 -6.95 5.87 4.84
N ILE A 110 -6.25 4.76 5.09
CA ILE A 110 -6.47 3.50 4.37
C ILE A 110 -7.72 2.83 4.94
N VAL A 111 -8.72 2.58 4.10
CA VAL A 111 -10.01 1.99 4.49
C VAL A 111 -10.24 0.59 3.93
N TRP A 112 -9.47 0.21 2.92
CA TRP A 112 -9.45 -1.13 2.36
C TRP A 112 -8.14 -1.37 1.63
N SER A 113 -7.73 -2.63 1.57
CA SER A 113 -6.54 -3.04 0.84
C SER A 113 -6.69 -4.46 0.35
N LYS A 114 -6.14 -4.74 -0.82
CA LYS A 114 -5.93 -6.09 -1.35
C LYS A 114 -4.48 -6.24 -1.74
N HIS A 115 -3.89 -7.39 -1.45
CA HIS A 115 -2.48 -7.64 -1.69
C HIS A 115 -2.25 -9.06 -2.21
N ASN A 116 -1.01 -9.38 -2.57
CA ASN A 116 -0.59 -10.69 -3.03
C ASN A 116 -1.14 -11.12 -4.41
N TYR A 117 -1.27 -10.17 -5.34
CA TYR A 117 -1.55 -10.48 -6.74
C TYR A 117 -0.27 -10.64 -7.56
N PRO A 118 -0.28 -11.47 -8.62
CA PRO A 118 0.83 -11.53 -9.56
C PRO A 118 1.14 -10.14 -10.12
N GLY A 119 2.43 -9.77 -10.17
CA GLY A 119 2.95 -8.47 -10.60
C GLY A 119 2.62 -8.04 -12.03
N SER A 120 1.99 -8.92 -12.80
CA SER A 120 1.48 -8.67 -14.15
C SER A 120 0.08 -8.04 -14.18
N TRP A 121 -0.63 -8.01 -13.06
CA TRP A 121 -2.00 -7.49 -12.97
C TRP A 121 -2.00 -5.96 -12.89
N ASN A 122 -2.99 -5.33 -13.53
CA ASN A 122 -3.27 -3.90 -13.36
C ASN A 122 -4.17 -3.68 -12.14
N ASP A 123 -4.27 -2.42 -11.70
CA ASP A 123 -5.01 -2.08 -10.48
C ASP A 123 -6.51 -2.41 -10.59
N ALA A 124 -7.10 -2.22 -11.78
CA ALA A 124 -8.50 -2.53 -12.05
C ALA A 124 -8.81 -4.03 -11.91
N ASP A 125 -7.91 -4.90 -12.37
CA ASP A 125 -8.08 -6.36 -12.30
C ASP A 125 -7.93 -6.88 -10.85
N THR A 126 -7.25 -6.13 -9.97
CA THR A 126 -7.14 -6.50 -8.56
C THR A 126 -8.35 -6.07 -7.70
N SER A 127 -9.16 -5.12 -8.19
CA SER A 127 -10.42 -4.73 -7.54
C SER A 127 -11.53 -5.74 -7.84
N LEU A 128 -11.86 -6.59 -6.87
CA LEU A 128 -13.09 -7.42 -6.86
C LEU A 128 -14.00 -6.92 -5.76
#